data_AF-A0A426XMN2-F1
#
_entry.id   AF-A0A426XMN2-F1
#
_cell.length_a   1.000
_cell.length_b   1.000
_cell.length_c   1.000
_cell.angle_alpha   90.00
_cell.angle_beta   90.00
_cell.angle_gamma   90.00
#
_symmetry.space_group_name_H-M   'P 1'
#
loop_
_entity.id
_entity.type
_entity.pdbx_description
1 polymer ?
#
loop_
_entity_poly.entity_id
_entity_poly.type
_entity_poly.pdbx_seq_one_letter_code
_entity_poly.pdbx_strand_id
1 'polypeptide(L)'
;MEEPIATSSSPAPRHSSSFESLGAYGRALAETHRRLRRRAGSVTTTYEEMSRVRARSGADMARSLRWPDLVGFGLGGMVGAGVFVATGRAARVCAGPAIVLSYAIAGLCALLSAFCYTEFAVDMPIAGGAFSYLRVTFGEFAAFLTGANLIMEYVFSNAAVARSFTAYLGTAIGVDAAAKWRITVIGLPKGFNQIDLLAVAVIVLISMCICYR
;
A
#
# COMPACT_ATOMS: atom_id res chain seq x y z
N MET A 1 -56.08 2.79 36.25
CA MET A 1 -55.98 1.49 35.56
C MET A 1 -55.44 1.80 34.17
N GLU A 2 -54.18 2.21 34.02
CA GLU A 2 -52.96 1.42 34.27
C GLU A 2 -53.00 0.07 33.55
N GLU A 3 -52.44 0.04 32.34
CA GLU A 3 -51.50 -1.00 31.93
C GLU A 3 -50.40 -0.36 31.05
N PRO A 4 -49.11 -0.52 31.40
CA PRO A 4 -47.99 0.07 30.67
C PRO A 4 -47.55 -0.84 29.52
N ILE A 5 -47.35 -0.25 28.33
CA ILE A 5 -46.72 -0.91 27.18
C ILE A 5 -45.25 -1.17 27.51
N ALA A 6 -44.90 -2.44 27.69
CA ALA A 6 -43.53 -2.90 27.87
C ALA A 6 -42.67 -2.52 26.65
N THR A 7 -41.84 -1.50 26.80
CA THR A 7 -40.75 -1.20 25.87
C THR A 7 -39.65 -2.23 26.09
N SER A 8 -39.62 -3.29 25.27
CA SER A 8 -38.47 -4.19 25.22
C SER A 8 -37.29 -3.45 24.59
N SER A 9 -36.48 -2.78 25.40
CA SER A 9 -35.18 -2.28 24.98
C SER A 9 -34.28 -3.47 24.65
N SER A 10 -34.23 -3.84 23.37
CA SER A 10 -33.19 -4.74 22.87
C SER A 10 -31.82 -4.10 23.17
N PRO A 11 -30.91 -4.79 23.89
CA PRO A 11 -29.62 -4.20 24.19
C PRO A 11 -28.84 -4.02 22.89
N ALA A 12 -28.39 -2.79 22.63
CA ALA A 12 -27.50 -2.49 21.51
C ALA A 12 -26.29 -3.44 21.52
N PRO A 13 -25.85 -3.97 20.35
CA PRO A 13 -24.71 -4.86 20.30
C PRO A 13 -23.48 -4.12 20.85
N ARG A 14 -22.94 -4.60 21.97
CA ARG A 14 -21.69 -4.11 22.55
C ARG A 14 -20.58 -4.30 21.52
N HIS A 15 -20.17 -3.20 20.88
CA HIS A 15 -18.96 -3.13 20.07
C HIS A 15 -17.76 -3.26 21.02
N SER A 16 -17.37 -4.48 21.36
CA SER A 16 -16.09 -4.74 22.02
C SER A 16 -14.99 -4.34 21.05
N SER A 17 -14.22 -3.31 21.40
CA SER A 17 -13.07 -2.83 20.64
C SER A 17 -12.07 -3.98 20.49
N SER A 18 -11.82 -4.43 19.25
CA SER A 18 -10.82 -5.46 18.94
C SER A 18 -9.37 -5.05 19.31
N PHE A 19 -9.19 -3.85 19.85
CA PHE A 19 -7.91 -3.17 20.04
C PHE A 19 -7.48 -3.02 21.51
N GLU A 20 -8.24 -3.52 22.48
CA GLU A 20 -7.94 -3.32 23.91
C GLU A 20 -6.98 -4.36 24.53
N SER A 21 -6.72 -5.52 23.90
CA SER A 21 -5.76 -6.48 24.46
C SER A 21 -5.05 -7.33 23.41
N LEU A 22 -3.77 -7.66 23.66
CA LEU A 22 -3.00 -8.63 22.86
C LEU A 22 -3.73 -9.98 22.71
N GLY A 23 -4.49 -10.40 23.73
CA GLY A 23 -5.31 -11.62 23.68
C GLY A 23 -6.56 -11.50 22.81
N ALA A 24 -7.16 -10.31 22.70
CA ALA A 24 -8.22 -10.02 21.73
C ALA A 24 -7.66 -9.98 20.30
N TYR A 25 -6.45 -9.45 20.11
CA TYR A 25 -5.77 -9.44 18.81
C TYR A 25 -5.43 -10.86 18.33
N GLY A 26 -4.92 -11.72 19.21
CA GLY A 26 -4.65 -13.13 18.89
C GLY A 26 -5.92 -13.91 18.51
N ARG A 27 -7.03 -13.69 19.22
CA ARG A 27 -8.33 -14.30 18.89
C ARG A 27 -8.92 -13.72 17.60
N ALA A 28 -8.74 -12.42 17.35
CA ALA A 28 -9.15 -11.78 16.12
C ALA A 28 -8.35 -12.31 14.91
N LEU A 29 -7.04 -12.53 15.04
CA LEU A 29 -6.21 -13.14 14.01
C LEU A 29 -6.65 -14.59 13.72
N ALA A 30 -6.93 -15.37 14.77
CA ALA A 30 -7.41 -16.75 14.64
C ALA A 30 -8.79 -16.82 13.95
N GLU A 31 -9.69 -15.87 14.24
CA GLU A 31 -10.99 -15.76 13.56
C GLU A 31 -10.91 -15.19 12.15
N THR A 32 -9.85 -14.43 11.82
CA THR A 32 -9.68 -13.80 10.51
C THR A 32 -9.67 -14.84 9.40
N HIS A 33 -9.00 -15.98 9.60
CA HIS A 33 -8.99 -17.07 8.62
C HIS A 33 -10.38 -17.68 8.40
N ARG A 34 -11.18 -17.83 9.47
CA ARG A 34 -12.54 -18.41 9.40
C ARG A 34 -13.56 -17.43 8.78
N ARG A 35 -13.40 -16.11 9.02
CA ARG A 35 -14.20 -15.04 8.39
C ARG A 35 -13.86 -14.89 6.90
N LEU A 36 -12.59 -14.97 6.54
CA LEU A 36 -12.12 -15.03 5.15
C LEU A 36 -12.71 -16.23 4.42
N ARG A 37 -12.68 -17.42 5.02
CA ARG A 37 -13.23 -18.64 4.41
C ARG A 37 -14.75 -18.61 4.23
N ARG A 38 -15.49 -17.89 5.11
CA ARG A 38 -16.94 -17.68 4.96
C ARG A 38 -17.30 -16.61 3.92
N ARG A 39 -16.47 -15.56 3.76
CA ARG A 39 -16.70 -14.48 2.80
C ARG A 39 -16.11 -14.74 1.41
N ALA A 40 -15.20 -15.70 1.28
CA ALA A 40 -14.59 -16.09 0.00
C ALA A 40 -15.63 -16.50 -1.07
N GLY A 41 -16.81 -16.98 -0.64
CA GLY A 41 -17.88 -17.41 -1.55
C GLY A 41 -18.99 -16.38 -1.81
N SER A 42 -19.01 -15.22 -1.13
CA SER A 42 -20.06 -14.22 -1.38
C SER A 42 -19.63 -13.28 -2.50
N VAL A 43 -20.07 -13.58 -3.73
CA VAL A 43 -20.12 -12.60 -4.81
C VAL A 43 -21.35 -11.74 -4.56
N THR A 44 -21.20 -10.67 -3.79
CA THR A 44 -22.26 -9.67 -3.65
C THR A 44 -22.35 -8.86 -4.96
N THR A 45 -23.56 -8.57 -5.41
CA THR A 45 -23.88 -7.88 -6.66
C THR A 45 -22.98 -6.67 -6.90
N THR A 46 -22.23 -6.72 -8.01
CA THR A 46 -21.30 -5.72 -8.56
C THR A 46 -21.81 -4.28 -8.43
N TYR A 47 -23.09 -4.02 -8.73
CA TYR A 47 -23.68 -2.68 -8.73
C TYR A 47 -23.92 -2.10 -7.32
N GLU A 48 -24.32 -2.94 -6.36
CA GLU A 48 -24.60 -2.51 -4.98
C GLU A 48 -23.31 -2.25 -4.20
N GLU A 49 -22.26 -3.02 -4.49
CA GLU A 49 -20.92 -2.76 -3.94
C GLU A 49 -20.32 -1.48 -4.51
N MET A 50 -20.48 -1.21 -5.81
CA MET A 50 -19.99 0.02 -6.44
C MET A 50 -20.65 1.28 -5.86
N SER A 51 -21.98 1.25 -5.65
CA SER A 51 -22.71 2.38 -5.05
C SER A 51 -22.31 2.60 -3.58
N ARG A 52 -22.11 1.53 -2.81
CA ARG A 52 -21.62 1.60 -1.42
C ARG A 52 -20.18 2.10 -1.33
N VAL A 53 -19.29 1.66 -2.22
CA VAL A 53 -17.91 2.18 -2.27
C VAL A 53 -17.94 3.65 -2.63
N ARG A 54 -18.68 4.04 -3.67
CA ARG A 54 -18.84 5.46 -4.05
C ARG A 54 -19.39 6.32 -2.90
N ALA A 55 -20.37 5.83 -2.16
CA ALA A 55 -20.91 6.52 -0.99
C ALA A 55 -19.86 6.70 0.13
N ARG A 56 -19.00 5.69 0.37
CA ARG A 56 -17.90 5.78 1.34
C ARG A 56 -16.72 6.63 0.86
N SER A 57 -16.49 6.67 -0.45
CA SER A 57 -15.39 7.42 -1.08
C SER A 57 -15.61 8.94 -1.11
N GLY A 58 -16.63 9.46 -0.40
CA GLY A 58 -16.87 10.89 -0.24
C GLY A 58 -17.70 11.47 -1.38
N ALA A 59 -19.03 11.32 -1.29
CA ALA A 59 -19.96 12.09 -2.13
C ALA A 59 -19.82 13.61 -1.92
N ASP A 60 -19.25 14.02 -0.77
CA ASP A 60 -19.13 15.41 -0.32
C ASP A 60 -17.74 16.05 -0.50
N MET A 61 -16.77 15.36 -1.12
CA MET A 61 -15.45 15.98 -1.36
C MET A 61 -15.48 16.95 -2.55
N ALA A 62 -14.96 18.17 -2.34
CA ALA A 62 -14.79 19.14 -3.41
C ALA A 62 -13.73 18.66 -4.42
N ARG A 63 -14.08 18.61 -5.72
CA ARG A 63 -13.12 18.35 -6.80
C ARG A 63 -12.15 19.53 -6.96
N SER A 64 -11.02 19.47 -6.27
CA SER A 64 -9.95 20.47 -6.38
C SER A 64 -8.84 20.09 -7.36
N LEU A 65 -8.67 18.80 -7.65
CA LEU A 65 -7.58 18.28 -8.48
C LEU A 65 -7.90 18.42 -9.98
N ARG A 66 -7.11 19.20 -10.71
CA ARG A 66 -7.23 19.35 -12.18
C ARG A 66 -6.34 18.33 -12.89
N TRP A 67 -6.51 18.21 -14.20
CA TRP A 67 -5.70 17.35 -15.06
C TRP A 67 -4.17 17.48 -14.88
N PRO A 68 -3.57 18.69 -14.85
CA PRO A 68 -2.13 18.83 -14.64
C PRO A 68 -1.69 18.36 -13.25
N ASP A 69 -2.52 18.57 -12.22
CA ASP A 69 -2.22 18.13 -10.85
C ASP A 69 -2.22 16.60 -10.76
N LEU A 70 -3.14 15.93 -11.47
CA LEU A 70 -3.16 14.46 -11.59
C LEU A 70 -1.92 13.92 -12.29
N VAL A 71 -1.51 14.54 -13.41
CA VAL A 71 -0.30 14.13 -14.14
C VAL A 71 0.94 14.33 -13.27
N GLY A 72 1.04 15.48 -12.59
CA GLY A 72 2.13 15.77 -11.66
C GLY A 72 2.19 14.78 -10.50
N PHE A 73 1.04 14.43 -9.92
CA PHE A 73 0.94 13.41 -8.87
C PHE A 73 1.38 12.03 -9.37
N GLY A 74 0.93 11.61 -10.56
CA GLY A 74 1.33 10.34 -11.16
C GLY A 74 2.84 10.27 -11.45
N LEU A 75 3.39 11.33 -12.04
CA LEU A 75 4.83 11.41 -12.34
C LEU A 75 5.67 11.42 -11.05
N GLY A 76 5.25 12.18 -10.03
CA GLY A 76 5.91 12.22 -8.73
C GLY A 76 5.86 10.89 -7.98
N GLY A 77 4.80 10.10 -8.16
CA GLY A 77 4.70 8.75 -7.62
C GLY A 77 5.61 7.73 -8.30
N MET A 78 5.87 7.88 -9.60
CA MET A 78 6.73 6.97 -10.38
C MET A 78 8.22 7.32 -10.28
N VAL A 79 8.57 8.61 -10.32
CA VAL A 79 9.96 9.08 -10.30
C VAL A 79 10.44 9.18 -8.86
N GLY A 80 11.06 8.10 -8.38
CA GLY A 80 11.61 8.02 -7.02
C GLY A 80 13.04 7.53 -6.95
N ALA A 81 13.51 7.25 -5.74
CA ALA A 81 14.87 6.74 -5.49
C ALA A 81 15.19 5.43 -6.24
N GLY A 82 14.17 4.67 -6.62
CA GLY A 82 14.28 3.43 -7.39
C GLY A 82 15.00 3.62 -8.72
N VAL A 83 14.65 4.64 -9.52
CA VAL A 83 15.30 4.83 -10.83
C VAL A 83 16.78 5.20 -10.66
N PHE A 84 17.14 6.00 -9.67
CA PHE A 84 18.52 6.46 -9.51
C PHE A 84 19.46 5.38 -8.97
N VAL A 85 18.97 4.50 -8.09
CA VAL A 85 19.78 3.42 -7.50
C VAL A 85 19.71 2.13 -8.32
N ALA A 86 18.51 1.73 -8.73
CA ALA A 86 18.33 0.44 -9.41
C ALA A 86 18.94 0.46 -10.81
N THR A 87 18.84 1.57 -11.56
CA THR A 87 19.41 1.69 -12.91
C THR A 87 20.93 1.51 -12.88
N GLY A 88 21.62 2.15 -11.93
CA GLY A 88 23.09 2.03 -11.82
C GLY A 88 23.53 0.59 -11.53
N ARG A 89 22.82 -0.11 -10.64
CA ARG A 89 23.09 -1.52 -10.33
C ARG A 89 22.76 -2.44 -11.51
N ALA A 90 21.62 -2.23 -12.17
CA ALA A 90 21.19 -3.02 -13.32
C ALA A 90 22.13 -2.83 -14.52
N ALA A 91 22.62 -1.62 -14.75
CA ALA A 91 23.59 -1.31 -15.80
C ALA A 91 24.92 -2.04 -15.52
N ARG A 92 25.39 -2.00 -14.27
CA ARG A 92 26.68 -2.60 -13.88
C ARG A 92 26.66 -4.13 -13.90
N VAL A 93 25.55 -4.76 -13.50
CA VAL A 93 25.49 -6.22 -13.25
C VAL A 93 24.82 -7.00 -14.38
N CYS A 94 23.80 -6.43 -15.04
CA CYS A 94 22.95 -7.20 -15.95
C CYS A 94 23.11 -6.81 -17.42
N ALA A 95 22.96 -5.53 -17.77
CA ALA A 95 22.72 -5.13 -19.17
C ALA A 95 23.86 -4.32 -19.82
N GLY A 96 24.73 -3.69 -19.03
CA GLY A 96 25.73 -2.77 -19.57
C GLY A 96 25.09 -1.64 -20.41
N PRO A 97 25.65 -1.27 -21.57
CA PRO A 97 25.09 -0.20 -22.42
C PRO A 97 23.73 -0.56 -23.03
N ALA A 98 23.33 -1.85 -23.05
CA ALA A 98 22.05 -2.30 -23.59
C ALA A 98 20.86 -2.05 -22.64
N ILE A 99 21.07 -1.42 -21.47
CA ILE A 99 20.01 -1.11 -20.51
C ILE A 99 18.87 -0.28 -21.12
N VAL A 100 19.17 0.57 -22.10
CA VAL A 100 18.18 1.38 -22.81
C VAL A 100 17.13 0.50 -23.50
N LEU A 101 17.54 -0.61 -24.10
CA LEU A 101 16.62 -1.55 -24.75
C LEU A 101 15.73 -2.26 -23.73
N SER A 102 16.29 -2.63 -22.56
CA SER A 102 15.51 -3.20 -21.46
C SER A 102 14.46 -2.22 -20.93
N TYR A 103 14.80 -0.94 -20.79
CA TYR A 103 13.85 0.10 -20.39
C TYR A 103 12.79 0.36 -21.46
N ALA A 104 13.15 0.31 -22.74
CA ALA A 104 12.18 0.47 -23.82
C ALA A 104 11.11 -0.64 -23.81
N ILE A 105 11.52 -1.90 -23.63
CA ILE A 105 10.60 -3.04 -23.53
C ILE A 105 9.75 -2.94 -22.26
N ALA A 106 10.36 -2.62 -21.11
CA ALA A 106 9.62 -2.43 -19.85
C ALA A 106 8.60 -1.28 -19.95
N GLY A 107 8.97 -0.18 -20.62
CA GLY A 107 8.09 0.94 -20.90
C GLY A 107 6.91 0.56 -21.78
N LEU A 108 7.13 -0.24 -22.83
CA LEU A 108 6.04 -0.75 -23.67
C LEU A 108 5.06 -1.63 -22.88
N CYS A 109 5.56 -2.53 -22.03
CA CYS A 109 4.72 -3.35 -21.15
C CYS A 109 3.92 -2.48 -20.15
N ALA A 110 4.54 -1.44 -19.60
CA ALA A 110 3.88 -0.49 -18.70
C ALA A 110 2.78 0.31 -19.42
N LEU A 111 3.01 0.73 -20.67
CA LEU A 111 2.01 1.43 -21.50
C LEU A 111 0.78 0.56 -21.78
N LEU A 112 1.00 -0.70 -22.16
CA LEU A 112 -0.10 -1.66 -22.35
C LEU A 112 -0.90 -1.86 -21.06
N SER A 113 -0.22 -2.00 -19.93
CA SER A 113 -0.86 -2.10 -18.61
C SER A 113 -1.66 -0.83 -18.26
N ALA A 114 -1.12 0.35 -18.57
CA ALA A 114 -1.79 1.63 -18.34
C ALA A 114 -3.07 1.76 -19.17
N PHE A 115 -3.10 1.27 -20.41
CA PHE A 115 -4.32 1.24 -21.21
C PHE A 115 -5.40 0.36 -20.59
N CYS A 116 -5.06 -0.85 -20.13
CA CYS A 116 -6.02 -1.71 -19.42
C CYS A 116 -6.55 -1.03 -18.14
N TYR A 117 -5.69 -0.36 -17.37
CA TYR A 117 -6.13 0.38 -16.18
C TYR A 117 -6.99 1.60 -16.52
N THR A 118 -6.78 2.23 -17.68
CA THR A 118 -7.58 3.37 -18.14
C THR A 118 -9.00 2.95 -18.47
N GLU A 119 -9.16 1.80 -19.13
CA GLU A 119 -10.48 1.21 -19.41
C GLU A 119 -11.26 0.97 -18.11
N PHE A 120 -10.63 0.35 -17.11
CA PHE A 120 -11.26 0.16 -15.80
C PHE A 120 -11.55 1.48 -15.06
N ALA A 121 -10.71 2.50 -15.22
CA ALA A 121 -10.93 3.80 -14.58
C ALA A 121 -12.11 4.58 -15.20
N VAL A 122 -12.37 4.41 -16.49
CA VAL A 122 -13.52 5.01 -17.19
C VAL A 122 -14.81 4.29 -16.83
N ASP A 123 -14.77 2.95 -16.76
CA ASP A 123 -15.96 2.13 -16.44
C ASP A 123 -16.37 2.24 -14.97
N MET A 124 -15.39 2.36 -14.05
CA MET A 124 -15.63 2.37 -12.61
C MET A 124 -14.99 3.61 -11.94
N PRO A 125 -15.64 4.79 -11.99
CA PRO A 125 -15.11 6.04 -11.44
C PRO A 125 -15.29 6.08 -9.90
N ILE A 126 -14.60 5.19 -9.20
CA ILE A 126 -14.61 5.07 -7.74
C ILE A 126 -13.21 5.30 -7.16
N ALA A 127 -13.13 6.03 -6.04
CA ALA A 127 -11.86 6.17 -5.33
C ALA A 127 -11.56 4.89 -4.55
N GLY A 128 -10.85 3.95 -5.19
CA GLY A 128 -10.56 2.63 -4.59
C GLY A 128 -9.40 1.84 -5.19
N GLY A 129 -8.78 2.32 -6.29
CA GLY A 129 -7.62 1.69 -6.91
C GLY A 129 -7.83 0.24 -7.35
N ALA A 130 -6.73 -0.49 -7.58
CA ALA A 130 -6.74 -1.87 -8.11
C ALA A 130 -7.52 -2.86 -7.22
N PHE A 131 -7.48 -2.68 -5.90
CA PHE A 131 -8.24 -3.51 -4.96
C PHE A 131 -9.75 -3.43 -5.21
N SER A 132 -10.28 -2.23 -5.41
CA SER A 132 -11.71 -2.05 -5.63
C SER A 132 -12.17 -2.61 -6.97
N TYR A 133 -11.35 -2.48 -8.02
CA TYR A 133 -11.66 -3.05 -9.34
C TYR A 133 -11.72 -4.58 -9.28
N LEU A 134 -10.74 -5.24 -8.66
CA LEU A 134 -10.73 -6.71 -8.57
C LEU A 134 -11.83 -7.25 -7.65
N ARG A 135 -12.23 -6.51 -6.62
CA ARG A 135 -13.37 -6.87 -5.79
C ARG A 135 -14.68 -6.92 -6.56
N VAL A 136 -14.87 -5.99 -7.47
CA VAL A 136 -16.08 -5.85 -8.29
C VAL A 136 -16.12 -6.92 -9.40
N THR A 137 -14.97 -7.25 -10.00
CA THR A 137 -14.89 -8.18 -11.15
C THR A 137 -14.65 -9.64 -10.77
N PHE A 138 -13.76 -9.92 -9.80
CA PHE A 138 -13.31 -11.27 -9.45
C PHE A 138 -13.77 -11.76 -8.07
N GLY A 139 -14.48 -10.91 -7.31
CA GLY A 139 -15.01 -11.24 -5.99
C GLY A 139 -14.01 -11.06 -4.85
N GLU A 140 -14.45 -11.43 -3.65
CA GLU A 140 -13.78 -11.07 -2.38
C GLU A 140 -12.43 -11.78 -2.19
N PHE A 141 -12.25 -13.00 -2.71
CA PHE A 141 -11.00 -13.75 -2.53
C PHE A 141 -9.84 -13.14 -3.35
N ALA A 142 -10.08 -12.83 -4.62
CA ALA A 142 -9.09 -12.17 -5.48
C ALA A 142 -8.77 -10.75 -4.98
N ALA A 143 -9.79 -10.04 -4.49
CA ALA A 143 -9.60 -8.75 -3.84
C ALA A 143 -8.72 -8.85 -2.60
N PHE A 144 -8.95 -9.85 -1.74
CA PHE A 144 -8.15 -10.06 -0.54
C PHE A 144 -6.68 -10.33 -0.88
N LEU A 145 -6.41 -11.21 -1.84
CA LEU A 145 -5.04 -11.50 -2.27
C LEU A 145 -4.35 -10.23 -2.80
N THR A 146 -5.07 -9.45 -3.60
CA THR A 146 -4.52 -8.19 -4.14
C THR A 146 -4.29 -7.16 -3.05
N GLY A 147 -5.23 -7.01 -2.11
CA GLY A 147 -5.06 -6.10 -0.98
C GLY A 147 -3.85 -6.50 -0.12
N ALA A 148 -3.67 -7.79 0.15
CA ALA A 148 -2.50 -8.30 0.86
C ALA A 148 -1.19 -8.02 0.09
N ASN A 149 -1.17 -8.27 -1.23
CA ASN A 149 -0.02 -7.95 -2.09
C ASN A 149 0.29 -6.44 -2.07
N LEU A 150 -0.72 -5.60 -2.20
CA LEU A 150 -0.57 -4.15 -2.26
C LEU A 150 0.00 -3.58 -0.95
N ILE A 151 -0.47 -4.09 0.21
CA ILE A 151 0.11 -3.73 1.52
C ILE A 151 1.58 -4.15 1.59
N MET A 152 1.91 -5.36 1.17
CA MET A 152 3.29 -5.86 1.17
C MET A 152 4.19 -5.03 0.24
N GLU A 153 3.69 -4.66 -0.93
CA GLU A 153 4.36 -3.81 -1.90
C GLU A 153 4.62 -2.40 -1.34
N TYR A 154 3.64 -1.79 -0.68
CA TYR A 154 3.82 -0.49 -0.02
C TYR A 154 4.90 -0.54 1.07
N VAL A 155 4.91 -1.59 1.89
CA VAL A 155 5.94 -1.79 2.93
C VAL A 155 7.32 -1.94 2.30
N PHE A 156 7.45 -2.75 1.25
CA PHE A 156 8.71 -2.96 0.54
C PHE A 156 9.20 -1.68 -0.15
N SER A 157 8.30 -0.93 -0.79
CA SER A 157 8.60 0.34 -1.44
C SER A 157 9.13 1.37 -0.43
N ASN A 158 8.44 1.56 0.70
CA ASN A 158 8.90 2.48 1.75
C ASN A 158 10.27 2.09 2.31
N ALA A 159 10.51 0.79 2.54
CA ALA A 159 11.81 0.30 2.98
C ALA A 159 12.91 0.56 1.95
N ALA A 160 12.63 0.33 0.66
CA ALA A 160 13.57 0.57 -0.44
C ALA A 160 13.93 2.05 -0.58
N VAL A 161 12.94 2.95 -0.47
CA VAL A 161 13.15 4.41 -0.53
C VAL A 161 13.99 4.89 0.65
N ALA A 162 13.67 4.48 1.87
CA ALA A 162 14.41 4.88 3.06
C ALA A 162 15.88 4.42 3.05
N ARG A 163 16.12 3.20 2.54
CA ARG A 163 17.48 2.68 2.35
C ARG A 163 18.25 3.47 1.30
N SER A 164 17.61 3.79 0.19
CA SER A 164 18.21 4.59 -0.89
C SER A 164 18.55 6.00 -0.39
N PHE A 165 17.67 6.62 0.39
CA PHE A 165 17.91 7.93 0.99
C PHE A 165 19.15 7.93 1.90
N THR A 166 19.30 6.91 2.75
CA THR A 166 20.48 6.76 3.62
C THR A 166 21.78 6.68 2.82
N ALA A 167 21.78 5.93 1.71
CA ALA A 167 22.95 5.83 0.83
C ALA A 167 23.31 7.18 0.15
N TYR A 168 22.30 7.93 -0.31
CA TYR A 168 22.51 9.25 -0.92
C TYR A 168 23.01 10.28 0.10
N LEU A 169 22.39 10.34 1.28
CA LEU A 169 22.77 11.26 2.35
C LEU A 169 24.21 11.00 2.84
N GLY A 170 24.59 9.72 2.93
CA GLY A 170 25.95 9.32 3.24
C GLY A 170 26.98 9.88 2.26
N THR A 171 26.72 9.68 0.97
CA THR A 171 27.57 10.19 -0.11
C THR A 171 27.66 11.72 -0.08
N ALA A 172 26.55 12.41 0.21
CA ALA A 172 26.50 13.86 0.28
C ALA A 172 27.33 14.46 1.44
N ILE A 173 27.43 13.76 2.57
CA ILE A 173 28.20 14.20 3.74
C ILE A 173 29.69 13.81 3.62
N GLY A 174 30.08 13.05 2.58
CA GLY A 174 31.46 12.62 2.35
C GLY A 174 31.96 11.55 3.34
N VAL A 175 31.05 10.97 4.12
CA VAL A 175 31.32 9.83 4.99
C VAL A 175 30.87 8.57 4.24
N ASP A 176 31.74 7.57 4.13
CA ASP A 176 31.39 6.27 3.55
C ASP A 176 30.34 5.57 4.44
N ALA A 177 29.08 5.95 4.25
CA ALA A 177 27.98 5.66 5.16
C ALA A 177 27.63 4.18 5.23
N ALA A 178 28.17 3.38 4.33
CA ALA A 178 28.09 1.92 4.40
C ALA A 178 28.74 1.35 5.67
N ALA A 179 29.72 2.04 6.27
CA ALA A 179 30.54 1.51 7.36
C ALA A 179 30.20 2.04 8.77
N LYS A 180 29.66 3.27 8.92
CA LYS A 180 29.45 3.89 10.25
C LYS A 180 28.02 3.90 10.78
N TRP A 181 27.01 3.83 9.90
CA TRP A 181 25.59 3.96 10.29
C TRP A 181 24.81 2.63 10.20
N ARG A 182 25.48 1.58 9.71
CA ARG A 182 24.94 0.23 9.55
C ARG A 182 25.47 -0.64 10.67
N ILE A 183 24.64 -0.87 11.68
CA ILE A 183 25.01 -1.80 12.75
C ILE A 183 24.95 -3.22 12.18
N THR A 184 26.09 -3.90 12.20
CA THR A 184 26.22 -5.32 11.90
C THR A 184 25.86 -6.14 13.13
N VAL A 185 24.65 -6.69 13.15
CA VAL A 185 24.17 -7.66 14.14
C VAL A 185 24.82 -9.03 13.93
N ILE A 186 25.75 -9.39 14.79
CA ILE A 186 26.50 -10.66 14.72
C ILE A 186 25.52 -11.84 14.94
N GLY A 187 24.87 -12.32 13.87
CA GLY A 187 23.81 -13.33 13.94
C GLY A 187 23.02 -13.57 12.65
N LEU A 188 23.11 -12.67 11.65
CA LEU A 188 22.42 -12.83 10.34
C LEU A 188 23.40 -13.18 9.19
N PRO A 189 22.94 -13.94 8.15
CA PRO A 189 23.75 -14.27 6.99
C PRO A 189 24.33 -13.03 6.29
N LYS A 190 25.55 -13.14 5.75
CA LYS A 190 26.25 -12.07 5.03
C LYS A 190 25.34 -11.47 3.95
N GLY A 191 25.05 -10.17 4.05
CA GLY A 191 24.16 -9.43 3.14
C GLY A 191 22.88 -8.88 3.79
N PHE A 192 22.33 -9.56 4.79
CA PHE A 192 21.18 -9.07 5.59
C PHE A 192 21.60 -8.44 6.91
N ASN A 193 22.88 -8.56 7.26
CA ASN A 193 23.43 -8.13 8.52
C ASN A 193 23.73 -6.62 8.57
N GLN A 194 22.93 -5.76 7.95
CA GLN A 194 23.17 -4.32 7.98
C GLN A 194 21.84 -3.61 8.15
N ILE A 195 21.53 -3.30 9.41
CA ILE A 195 20.35 -2.54 9.78
C ILE A 195 20.69 -1.06 9.64
N ASP A 196 20.01 -0.37 8.72
CA ASP A 196 20.09 1.08 8.56
C ASP A 196 19.17 1.76 9.59
N LEU A 197 19.73 2.12 10.75
CA LEU A 197 18.99 2.86 11.79
C LEU A 197 18.51 4.22 11.30
N LEU A 198 19.28 4.87 10.42
CA LEU A 198 18.90 6.14 9.82
C LEU A 198 17.67 6.02 8.93
N ALA A 199 17.56 4.93 8.16
CA ALA A 199 16.38 4.65 7.34
C ALA A 199 15.13 4.48 8.22
N VAL A 200 15.24 3.77 9.35
CA VAL A 200 14.15 3.61 10.31
C VAL A 200 13.76 4.95 10.93
N ALA A 201 14.74 5.76 11.34
CA ALA A 201 14.49 7.09 11.90
C ALA A 201 13.77 8.00 10.90
N VAL A 202 14.19 8.00 9.63
CA VAL A 202 13.53 8.79 8.55
C VAL A 202 12.10 8.31 8.32
N ILE A 203 11.85 7.00 8.29
CA ILE A 203 10.49 6.46 8.17
C ILE A 203 9.62 6.92 9.34
N VAL A 204 10.10 6.76 10.59
CA VAL A 204 9.35 7.16 11.79
C VAL A 204 9.07 8.65 11.80
N LEU A 205 10.04 9.48 11.40
CA LEU A 205 9.89 10.94 11.36
C LEU A 205 8.86 11.35 10.29
N ILE A 206 8.92 10.76 9.09
CA ILE A 206 7.91 11.00 8.04
C ILE A 206 6.53 10.52 8.52
N SER A 207 6.43 9.33 9.12
CA SER A 207 5.18 8.82 9.67
C SER A 207 4.61 9.73 10.77
N MET A 208 5.45 10.24 11.67
CA MET A 208 5.03 11.23 12.67
C MET A 208 4.55 12.52 11.98
N CYS A 209 5.32 13.09 11.05
CA CYS A 209 4.93 14.31 10.34
C CYS A 209 3.59 14.18 9.62
N ILE A 210 3.29 13.01 9.05
CA ILE A 210 2.00 12.74 8.40
C ILE A 210 0.89 12.55 9.44
N CYS A 211 1.17 11.89 10.56
CA CYS A 211 0.16 11.58 11.57
C CYS A 211 -0.18 12.78 12.48
N TYR A 212 0.74 13.74 12.62
CA TYR A 212 0.57 14.98 13.37
C TYR A 212 0.15 16.18 12.50
N ARG A 213 -0.12 15.97 11.21
CA ARG A 213 -0.72 16.96 10.32
C ARG A 213 -2.19 16.63 10.05
#